data_AF-A0A9C6XD29-F1
#
_entry.id   AF-A0A9C6XD29-F1
#
_cell.length_a   1.000
_cell.length_b   1.000
_cell.length_c   1.000
_cell.angle_alpha   90.00
_cell.angle_beta   90.00
_cell.angle_gamma   90.00
#
_symmetry.space_group_name_H-M   'P 1'
#
loop_
_entity.id
_entity.type
_entity.pdbx_description
1 polymer ?
#
loop_
_entity_poly.entity_id
_entity_poly.type
_entity_poly.pdbx_seq_one_letter_code
_entity_poly.pdbx_strand_id
1 'polypeptide(L)'
;MLQSFYTSAIVTSLLTPIPRTIRTVHDLMRSPLKVGLEDYSYNRAVFPSSADPLTAQLYRGKILPAWPEGGFFSVSDGVRRVRRGGFAFYSEDSSLYTPIQNTFSDDEKCSLSEVELNPAFVTAATLAKSSPYKEIFNRG
;
A
#
# COMPACT_ATOMS: atom_id res chain seq x y z
N MET A 1 35.38 31.16 5.50
CA MET A 1 34.30 31.06 4.48
C MET A 1 33.82 29.62 4.30
N LEU A 2 34.70 28.62 4.11
CA LEU A 2 34.34 27.20 4.00
C LEU A 2 33.47 26.67 5.16
N GLN A 3 33.78 27.02 6.41
CA GLN A 3 33.06 26.48 7.56
C GLN A 3 31.59 26.92 7.61
N SER A 4 31.28 28.13 7.15
CA SER A 4 29.91 28.64 7.06
C SER A 4 29.08 27.94 5.98
N PHE A 5 29.71 27.48 4.89
CA PHE A 5 29.05 26.68 3.85
C PHE A 5 28.75 25.26 4.33
N TYR A 6 29.66 24.63 5.07
CA TYR A 6 29.42 23.29 5.62
C TYR A 6 28.32 23.31 6.69
N THR A 7 28.33 24.30 7.59
CA THR A 7 27.29 24.41 8.62
C THR A 7 25.93 24.73 8.01
N SER A 8 25.86 25.61 7.01
CA SER A 8 24.60 25.90 6.31
C SER A 8 24.09 24.69 5.53
N ALA A 9 24.96 23.93 4.85
CA ALA A 9 24.55 22.73 4.12
C ALA A 9 23.96 21.65 5.03
N ILE A 10 24.54 21.43 6.22
CA ILE A 10 24.02 20.47 7.21
C ILE A 10 22.65 20.93 7.74
N VAL A 11 22.53 22.20 8.12
CA VAL A 11 21.26 22.77 8.63
C VAL A 11 20.18 22.70 7.55
N THR A 12 20.50 23.08 6.32
CA THR A 12 19.57 22.96 5.19
C THR A 12 19.16 21.51 4.97
N SER A 13 20.10 20.55 5.00
CA SER A 13 19.75 19.12 4.85
C SER A 13 18.85 18.58 5.95
N LEU A 14 18.97 19.09 7.19
CA LEU A 14 18.12 18.68 8.31
C LEU A 14 16.73 19.32 8.28
N LEU A 15 16.64 20.55 7.77
CA LEU A 15 15.37 21.28 7.63
C LEU A 15 14.60 20.90 6.36
N THR A 16 15.28 20.30 5.38
CA THR A 16 14.62 19.85 4.16
C THR A 16 13.80 18.59 4.48
N PRO A 17 12.49 18.55 4.14
CA PRO A 17 11.70 17.35 4.34
C PRO A 17 12.31 16.19 3.55
N ILE A 18 12.27 14.99 4.14
CA ILE A 18 12.82 13.79 3.50
C ILE A 18 12.12 13.60 2.14
N PRO A 19 12.87 13.56 1.03
CA PRO A 19 12.26 13.46 -0.28
C PRO A 19 11.54 12.12 -0.42
N ARG A 20 10.25 12.18 -0.78
CA ARG A 20 9.45 11.00 -1.10
C ARG A 20 9.99 10.33 -2.36
N THR A 21 10.76 9.27 -2.16
CA THR A 21 11.54 8.60 -3.22
C THR A 21 10.75 7.46 -3.88
N ILE A 22 9.76 6.89 -3.19
CA ILE A 22 8.94 5.78 -3.69
C ILE A 22 7.59 6.35 -4.12
N ARG A 23 7.35 6.41 -5.43
CA ARG A 23 6.08 6.91 -6.00
C ARG A 23 5.39 5.89 -6.90
N THR A 24 6.16 4.95 -7.44
CA THR A 24 5.66 3.91 -8.33
C THR A 24 5.89 2.54 -7.75
N VAL A 25 5.13 1.55 -8.23
CA VAL A 25 5.33 0.14 -7.88
C VAL A 25 6.75 -0.31 -8.24
N HIS A 26 7.31 0.19 -9.34
CA HIS A 26 8.70 -0.10 -9.72
C HIS A 26 9.74 0.45 -8.73
N ASP A 27 9.49 1.61 -8.12
CA ASP A 27 10.36 2.13 -7.07
C ASP A 27 10.22 1.29 -5.79
N LEU A 28 9.00 0.86 -5.47
CA LEU A 28 8.73 -0.03 -4.33
C LEU A 28 9.48 -1.36 -4.47
N MET A 29 9.50 -1.94 -5.67
CA MET A 29 10.24 -3.16 -5.97
C MET A 29 11.75 -3.01 -5.76
N ARG A 30 12.32 -1.85 -6.12
CA ARG A 30 13.75 -1.53 -5.95
C ARG A 30 14.11 -1.10 -4.53
N SER A 31 13.14 -0.66 -3.74
CA SER A 31 13.34 -0.20 -2.37
C SER A 31 13.77 -1.33 -1.42
N PRO A 32 14.36 -1.04 -0.25
CA PRO A 32 14.62 -2.06 0.77
C PRO A 32 13.37 -2.48 1.56
N LEU A 33 12.19 -1.90 1.26
CA LEU A 33 10.97 -2.19 2.01
C LEU A 33 10.49 -3.62 1.76
N LYS A 34 10.02 -4.25 2.82
CA LYS A 34 9.29 -5.52 2.73
C LYS A 34 7.84 -5.21 2.37
N VAL A 35 7.25 -5.99 1.48
CA VAL A 35 5.85 -5.82 1.08
C VAL A 35 5.02 -6.95 1.68
N GLY A 36 3.84 -6.64 2.18
CA GLY A 36 2.85 -7.64 2.59
C GLY A 36 1.46 -7.29 2.08
N LEU A 37 0.61 -8.31 2.05
CA LEU A 37 -0.75 -8.26 1.52
C LEU A 37 -1.75 -8.42 2.67
N GLU A 38 -2.91 -7.81 2.55
CA GLU A 38 -4.04 -8.14 3.40
C GLU A 38 -4.49 -9.58 3.19
N ASP A 39 -4.76 -10.27 4.30
CA ASP A 39 -5.38 -11.58 4.33
C ASP A 39 -6.87 -11.49 3.94
N TYR A 40 -7.09 -11.32 2.64
CA TYR A 40 -8.40 -11.33 2.03
C TYR A 40 -8.48 -12.41 0.94
N SER A 41 -9.64 -13.05 0.82
CA SER A 41 -9.85 -14.20 -0.09
C SER A 41 -9.50 -13.88 -1.54
N TYR A 42 -9.86 -12.68 -2.01
CA TYR A 42 -9.52 -12.19 -3.34
C TYR A 42 -8.01 -12.07 -3.55
N ASN A 43 -7.28 -11.48 -2.60
CA ASN A 43 -5.83 -11.31 -2.69
C ASN A 43 -5.11 -12.66 -2.76
N ARG A 44 -5.56 -13.64 -1.98
CA ARG A 44 -5.01 -15.00 -2.01
C ARG A 44 -5.19 -15.71 -3.35
N ALA A 45 -6.28 -15.41 -4.07
CA ALA A 45 -6.53 -15.99 -5.39
C ALA A 45 -5.79 -15.24 -6.50
N VAL A 46 -5.79 -13.91 -6.45
CA VAL A 46 -5.31 -13.04 -7.53
C VAL A 46 -3.80 -12.94 -7.55
N PHE A 47 -3.11 -12.68 -6.43
CA PHE A 47 -1.66 -12.45 -6.47
C PHE A 47 -0.84 -13.66 -6.98
N PRO A 48 -1.15 -14.91 -6.60
CA PRO A 48 -0.43 -16.07 -7.14
C PRO A 48 -0.71 -16.33 -8.63
N SER A 49 -1.93 -16.04 -9.08
CA SER A 49 -2.43 -16.37 -10.43
C SER A 49 -2.63 -15.15 -11.33
N SER A 50 -2.06 -14.00 -10.97
CA SER A 50 -2.33 -12.74 -11.68
C SER A 50 -1.82 -12.80 -13.11
N ALA A 51 -2.66 -12.39 -14.06
CA ALA A 51 -2.28 -12.19 -15.46
C ALA A 51 -1.55 -10.86 -15.67
N ASP A 52 -1.66 -9.93 -14.73
CA ASP A 52 -0.98 -8.64 -14.79
C ASP A 52 0.53 -8.82 -14.51
N PRO A 53 1.41 -8.45 -15.45
CA PRO A 53 2.85 -8.62 -15.29
C PRO A 53 3.41 -7.89 -14.07
N LEU A 54 2.88 -6.71 -13.75
CA LEU A 54 3.37 -5.88 -12.65
C LEU A 54 3.08 -6.54 -11.30
N THR A 55 1.84 -6.98 -11.09
CA THR A 55 1.38 -7.71 -9.90
C THR A 55 2.14 -9.02 -9.74
N ALA A 56 2.30 -9.78 -10.82
CA ALA A 56 3.05 -11.04 -10.80
C ALA A 56 4.52 -10.81 -10.44
N GLN A 57 5.14 -9.75 -10.97
CA GLN A 57 6.53 -9.39 -10.67
C GLN A 57 6.69 -8.92 -9.22
N LEU A 58 5.75 -8.12 -8.71
CA LEU A 58 5.73 -7.71 -7.31
C LEU A 58 5.61 -8.92 -6.37
N TYR A 59 4.68 -9.82 -6.66
CA TYR A 59 4.44 -11.00 -5.83
C TYR A 59 5.65 -11.96 -5.83
N ARG A 60 6.11 -12.36 -7.02
CA ARG A 60 7.20 -13.34 -7.16
C ARG A 60 8.58 -12.75 -6.85
N GLY A 61 8.79 -11.49 -7.19
CA GLY A 61 10.09 -10.83 -7.04
C GLY A 61 10.32 -10.20 -5.67
N LYS A 62 9.25 -9.78 -4.96
CA LYS A 62 9.38 -9.04 -3.70
C LYS A 62 8.73 -9.73 -2.51
N ILE A 63 7.49 -10.21 -2.67
CA ILE A 63 6.69 -10.73 -1.56
C ILE A 63 7.12 -12.15 -1.19
N LEU A 64 7.13 -13.07 -2.15
CA LEU A 64 7.49 -14.48 -1.92
C LEU A 64 8.91 -14.69 -1.33
N PRO A 65 9.96 -13.97 -1.80
CA PRO A 65 11.29 -14.10 -1.21
C PRO A 65 11.36 -13.58 0.24
N ALA A 66 10.54 -12.59 0.59
CA ALA A 66 10.48 -12.05 1.96
C ALA A 66 9.58 -12.89 2.88
N TRP A 67 8.58 -13.56 2.30
CA TRP A 67 7.53 -14.29 3.01
C TRP A 67 7.18 -15.59 2.26
N PRO A 68 7.79 -16.73 2.62
CA PRO A 68 7.53 -18.01 1.98
C PRO A 68 6.05 -18.44 1.99
N GLU A 69 5.28 -18.00 2.98
CA GLU A 69 3.84 -18.28 3.13
C GLU A 69 2.95 -17.29 2.34
N GLY A 70 3.53 -16.42 1.52
CA GLY A 70 2.81 -15.46 0.68
C GLY A 70 2.57 -14.09 1.31
N GLY A 71 2.99 -13.88 2.56
CA GLY A 71 3.04 -12.56 3.19
C GLY A 71 1.68 -11.93 3.46
N PHE A 72 0.70 -12.74 3.86
CA PHE A 72 -0.65 -12.29 4.21
C PHE A 72 -0.72 -11.88 5.69
N PHE A 73 -1.33 -10.73 5.97
CA PHE A 73 -1.47 -10.17 7.31
C PHE A 73 -2.88 -9.61 7.54
N SER A 74 -3.34 -9.61 8.79
CA SER A 74 -4.53 -8.86 9.16
C SER A 74 -4.30 -7.36 8.94
N VAL A 75 -5.35 -6.59 8.65
CA VAL A 75 -5.26 -5.13 8.52
C VAL A 75 -4.60 -4.50 9.75
N SER A 76 -5.01 -4.95 10.94
CA SER A 76 -4.46 -4.43 12.20
C SER A 76 -2.95 -4.68 12.33
N ASP A 77 -2.48 -5.86 11.92
CA ASP A 77 -1.06 -6.21 11.93
C ASP A 77 -0.28 -5.46 10.87
N GLY A 78 -0.83 -5.38 9.65
CA GLY A 78 -0.23 -4.65 8.54
C GLY A 78 -0.02 -3.18 8.89
N VAL A 79 -1.06 -2.51 9.38
CA VAL A 79 -1.03 -1.11 9.79
C VAL A 79 -0.01 -0.89 10.94
N ARG A 80 0.03 -1.78 11.94
CA ARG A 80 1.06 -1.72 13.00
C ARG A 80 2.49 -1.87 12.45
N ARG A 81 2.71 -2.72 11.45
CA ARG A 81 4.03 -2.92 10.82
C ARG A 81 4.44 -1.70 10.00
N VAL A 82 3.50 -1.09 9.26
CA VAL A 82 3.74 0.17 8.54
C VAL A 82 4.19 1.25 9.50
N ARG A 83 3.52 1.39 10.65
CA ARG A 83 3.89 2.37 11.68
C ARG A 83 5.31 2.18 12.22
N ARG A 84 5.78 0.94 12.37
CA ARG A 84 7.15 0.62 12.80
C ARG A 84 8.21 0.95 11.74
N GLY A 85 7.80 1.14 10.48
CA GLY A 85 8.68 1.42 9.35
C GLY A 85 9.28 0.16 8.72
N GLY A 86 9.89 0.34 7.54
CA GLY A 86 10.53 -0.76 6.80
C GLY A 86 9.56 -1.72 6.09
N PHE A 87 8.26 -1.42 6.11
CA PHE A 87 7.20 -2.27 5.59
C PHE A 87 6.19 -1.46 4.77
N ALA A 88 5.82 -1.99 3.61
CA ALA A 88 4.72 -1.52 2.78
C ALA A 88 3.59 -2.54 2.83
N PHE A 89 2.36 -2.06 3.00
CA PHE A 89 1.19 -2.90 3.15
C PHE A 89 0.19 -2.60 2.04
N TYR A 90 -0.29 -3.66 1.39
CA TYR A 90 -1.29 -3.57 0.35
C TYR A 90 -2.62 -4.12 0.86
N SER A 91 -3.68 -3.34 0.73
CA SER A 91 -5.04 -3.61 1.17
C SER A 91 -5.98 -2.65 0.45
N GLU A 92 -7.29 -2.82 0.62
CA GLU A 92 -8.26 -1.84 0.11
C GLU A 92 -8.20 -0.54 0.92
N ASP A 93 -8.29 0.59 0.22
CA ASP A 93 -8.28 1.95 0.78
C ASP A 93 -9.27 2.10 1.95
N SER A 94 -10.49 1.58 1.78
CA SER A 94 -11.56 1.64 2.78
C SER A 94 -11.18 0.93 4.08
N SER A 95 -10.43 -0.16 3.97
CA SER A 95 -9.95 -0.96 5.10
C SER A 95 -8.73 -0.33 5.79
N LEU A 96 -7.92 0.45 5.07
CA LEU A 96 -6.71 1.11 5.59
C LEU A 96 -6.99 2.46 6.25
N TYR A 97 -7.85 3.28 5.66
CA TYR A 97 -8.02 4.67 6.12
C TYR A 97 -8.53 4.76 7.55
N THR A 98 -9.53 3.97 7.93
CA THR A 98 -10.09 3.98 9.30
C THR A 98 -9.05 3.64 10.37
N PRO A 99 -8.32 2.50 10.30
CA PRO A 99 -7.32 2.18 11.31
C PRO A 99 -6.14 3.17 11.31
N ILE A 100 -5.70 3.67 10.14
CA ILE A 100 -4.64 4.69 10.08
C ILE A 100 -5.09 5.97 10.78
N GLN A 101 -6.30 6.47 10.48
CA GLN A 101 -6.85 7.68 11.11
C GLN A 101 -6.92 7.55 12.64
N ASN A 102 -7.28 6.38 13.14
CA ASN A 102 -7.46 6.13 14.57
C ASN A 102 -6.15 5.83 15.33
N THR A 103 -5.11 5.35 14.65
CA THR A 103 -3.89 4.87 15.32
C THR A 103 -2.63 5.69 15.06
N PHE A 104 -2.60 6.51 14.00
CA PHE A 104 -1.44 7.30 13.60
C PHE A 104 -1.61 8.74 14.09
N SER A 105 -0.50 9.37 14.49
CA SER A 105 -0.44 10.83 14.69
C SER A 105 -0.49 11.55 13.34
N ASP A 106 -0.74 12.86 13.35
CA ASP A 106 -0.80 13.64 12.12
C ASP A 106 0.57 13.73 11.42
N ASP A 107 1.67 13.75 12.19
CA ASP A 107 3.03 13.68 11.65
C ASP A 107 3.31 12.31 10.98
N GLU A 108 2.84 11.22 11.59
CA GLU A 108 2.96 9.87 11.03
C GLU A 108 2.16 9.79 9.71
N LYS A 109 0.94 10.33 9.66
CA LYS A 109 0.11 10.40 8.44
C LYS A 109 0.79 11.22 7.35
N CYS A 110 1.35 12.39 7.68
CA CYS A 110 2.09 13.23 6.75
C CYS A 110 3.37 12.57 6.21
N SER A 111 3.88 11.56 6.91
CA SER A 111 5.05 10.78 6.50
C SER A 111 4.69 9.56 5.64
N LEU A 112 3.41 9.16 5.60
CA LEU A 112 2.94 8.05 4.76
C LEU A 112 3.01 8.39 3.27
N SER A 113 3.33 7.37 2.47
CA SER A 113 3.32 7.43 1.02
C SER A 113 2.43 6.32 0.48
N GLU A 114 1.52 6.68 -0.40
CA GLU A 114 0.59 5.76 -1.07
C GLU A 114 1.08 5.51 -2.50
N VAL A 115 0.97 4.27 -2.94
CA VAL A 115 1.32 3.84 -4.30
C VAL A 115 0.16 3.02 -4.83
N GLU A 116 -0.46 3.51 -5.89
CA GLU A 116 -1.57 2.83 -6.54
C GLU A 116 -1.05 1.62 -7.32
N LEU A 117 -1.56 0.43 -7.00
CA LEU A 117 -1.25 -0.82 -7.72
C LEU A 117 -2.35 -1.17 -8.73
N ASN A 118 -3.61 -0.93 -8.36
CA ASN A 118 -4.77 -1.25 -9.17
C ASN A 118 -5.55 0.03 -9.43
N PRO A 119 -5.93 0.32 -10.69
CA PRO A 119 -6.74 1.48 -10.98
C PRO A 119 -8.12 1.31 -10.33
N ALA A 120 -8.74 2.45 -10.00
CA ALA A 120 -10.13 2.47 -9.55
C ALA A 120 -11.03 1.74 -10.57
N PHE A 121 -11.82 0.77 -10.08
CA PHE A 121 -12.80 0.06 -10.89
C PHE A 121 -14.20 0.26 -10.29
N VAL A 122 -15.20 0.28 -11.15
CA VAL A 122 -16.59 0.45 -10.72
C VAL A 122 -17.04 -0.82 -10.02
N THR A 123 -17.37 -0.70 -8.73
CA THR A 123 -18.01 -1.76 -7.96
C THR A 123 -19.52 -1.71 -8.22
N ALA A 124 -20.13 -2.89 -8.42
CA ALA A 124 -21.56 -3.02 -8.66
C ALA A 124 -22.21 -3.79 -7.50
N ALA A 125 -23.47 -3.48 -7.21
CA ALA A 125 -24.25 -4.25 -6.25
C ALA A 125 -24.34 -5.71 -6.72
N THR A 126 -23.94 -6.65 -5.85
CA THR A 126 -24.09 -8.07 -6.12
C THR A 126 -25.53 -8.49 -5.80
N LEU A 127 -26.19 -9.14 -6.75
CA LEU A 127 -27.55 -9.63 -6.61
C LEU A 127 -27.61 -11.10 -6.98
N ALA A 128 -28.51 -11.84 -6.32
CA ALA A 128 -28.80 -13.21 -6.72
C ALA A 128 -29.18 -13.26 -8.21
N LYS A 129 -28.71 -14.29 -8.91
CA LYS A 129 -29.09 -14.56 -10.30
C LYS A 129 -30.63 -14.63 -10.33
N SER A 130 -31.26 -13.82 -11.19
CA SER A 130 -32.72 -13.59 -11.31
C SER A 130 -33.42 -12.90 -10.12
N SER A 131 -32.73 -12.09 -9.32
CA SER A 131 -33.39 -11.28 -8.29
C SER A 131 -34.39 -10.29 -8.90
N PRO A 132 -35.63 -10.19 -8.38
CA PRO A 132 -36.62 -9.21 -8.87
C PRO A 132 -36.18 -7.76 -8.61
N TYR A 133 -35.20 -7.55 -7.71
CA TYR A 133 -34.67 -6.23 -7.39
C TYR A 133 -33.65 -5.71 -8.40
N LYS A 134 -33.27 -6.50 -9.42
CA LYS A 134 -32.29 -6.10 -10.43
C LYS A 134 -32.62 -4.76 -11.10
N GLU A 135 -33.90 -4.53 -11.40
CA GLU A 135 -34.34 -3.29 -12.05
C GLU A 135 -34.24 -2.06 -11.12
N ILE A 136 -34.44 -2.26 -9.82
CA ILE A 136 -34.32 -1.20 -8.81
C ILE A 136 -32.86 -0.77 -8.67
N PHE A 137 -31.94 -1.73 -8.54
CA PHE A 137 -30.51 -1.44 -8.39
C PHE A 137 -29.85 -0.91 -9.67
N ASN A 138 -30.40 -1.21 -10.86
CA ASN A 138 -29.86 -0.70 -12.13
C ASN A 138 -30.37 0.71 -12.50
N ARG A 139 -31.45 1.20 -11.85
CA ARG A 139 -32.06 2.50 -12.14
C ARG A 139 -31.76 3.57 -11.07
N GLY A 140 -31.05 3.19 -10.00
CA GLY A 140 -30.58 4.07 -8.95
C GLY A 140 -29.31 4.82 -9.33
#